data_AF-A0A1H6E8Y3-F1
#
_entry.id   AF-A0A1H6E8Y3-F1
#
_cell.length_a   1.000
_cell.length_b   1.000
_cell.length_c   1.000
_cell.angle_alpha   90.00
_cell.angle_beta   90.00
_cell.angle_gamma   90.00
#
_symmetry.space_group_name_H-M   'P 1'
#
loop_
_entity.id
_entity.type
_entity.pdbx_description
1 polymer ?
#
loop_
_entity_poly.entity_id
_entity_poly.type
_entity_poly.pdbx_seq_one_letter_code
_entity_poly.pdbx_strand_id
1 'polypeptide(L)'
;MRLFEDPATTSKIPVLERPAFARVAAAAHPGDTLTVSELFRLCRDLVDIHNVRAWCQARGLALRVLSGPLSNFHDLAASDTRPRIC
;
A
#
# COMPACT_ATOMS: atom_id res chain seq x y z
N MET A 1 -16.27 1.74 -1.97
CA MET A 1 -15.01 1.02 -2.22
C MET A 1 -14.73 1.04 -3.73
N ARG A 2 -13.64 1.67 -4.18
CA ARG A 2 -13.25 1.69 -5.61
C ARG A 2 -12.24 0.57 -5.83
N LEU A 3 -12.53 -0.32 -6.77
CA LEU A 3 -11.63 -1.41 -7.15
C LEU A 3 -10.76 -0.95 -8.32
N PHE A 4 -9.45 -1.19 -8.20
CA PHE A 4 -8.49 -0.94 -9.28
C PHE A 4 -7.80 -2.25 -9.59
N GLU A 5 -8.06 -2.78 -10.78
CA GLU A 5 -7.40 -3.98 -11.27
C GLU A 5 -6.12 -3.58 -12.00
N ASP A 6 -5.03 -4.22 -11.64
CA ASP A 6 -3.77 -4.13 -12.38
C ASP A 6 -3.60 -5.45 -13.14
N PRO A 7 -3.86 -5.47 -14.46
CA PRO A 7 -3.47 -6.62 -15.26
C PRO A 7 -1.96 -6.69 -15.18
N ALA A 8 -1.45 -7.69 -14.46
CA ALA A 8 -0.02 -7.82 -14.18
C ALA A 8 0.76 -8.04 -15.48
N THR A 9 1.18 -6.97 -16.17
CA THR A 9 1.75 -7.10 -17.53
C THR A 9 3.22 -6.76 -17.64
N THR A 10 3.96 -6.44 -16.56
CA THR A 10 5.42 -6.40 -16.68
C THR A 10 6.14 -6.49 -15.33
N SER A 11 7.00 -7.50 -15.25
CA SER A 11 7.78 -7.91 -14.06
C SER A 11 8.92 -6.94 -13.70
N LYS A 12 8.99 -5.76 -14.31
CA LYS A 12 10.13 -4.82 -14.17
C LYS A 12 9.74 -3.40 -13.74
N ILE A 13 8.45 -3.04 -13.75
CA ILE A 13 8.03 -1.68 -13.40
C ILE A 13 7.72 -1.63 -11.90
N PRO A 14 8.35 -0.71 -11.14
CA PRO A 14 8.05 -0.49 -9.73
C PRO A 14 6.57 -0.22 -9.50
N VAL A 15 6.03 -0.71 -8.39
CA VAL A 15 4.60 -0.63 -8.08
C VAL A 15 4.04 0.80 -8.13
N LEU A 16 4.82 1.79 -7.68
CA LEU A 16 4.43 3.20 -7.66
C LEU A 16 4.36 3.82 -9.06
N GLU A 17 5.08 3.25 -10.03
CA GLU A 17 5.11 3.71 -11.43
C GLU A 17 4.03 3.04 -12.29
N ARG A 18 3.27 2.11 -11.72
CA ARG A 18 2.20 1.42 -12.46
C ARG A 18 1.06 2.39 -12.78
N PRO A 19 0.50 2.35 -14.00
CA PRO A 19 -0.62 3.20 -14.37
C PRO A 19 -1.88 2.92 -13.53
N ALA A 20 -2.09 1.68 -13.07
CA ALA A 20 -3.17 1.37 -12.12
C ALA A 20 -2.96 2.07 -10.78
N PHE A 21 -1.72 2.09 -10.27
CA PHE A 21 -1.37 2.77 -9.03
C PHE A 21 -1.51 4.29 -9.15
N ALA A 22 -1.18 4.87 -10.31
CA ALA A 22 -1.41 6.30 -10.57
C ALA A 22 -2.90 6.69 -10.43
N ARG A 23 -3.82 5.80 -10.83
CA ARG A 23 -5.26 6.02 -10.64
C ARG A 23 -5.68 5.93 -9.18
N VAL A 24 -5.06 5.04 -8.40
CA VAL A 24 -5.23 4.99 -6.93
C VAL A 24 -4.72 6.29 -6.32
N ALA A 25 -3.52 6.73 -6.71
CA ALA A 25 -2.88 7.94 -6.21
C ALA A 25 -3.68 9.21 -6.51
N ALA A 26 -4.35 9.27 -7.66
CA ALA A 26 -5.23 10.36 -8.03
C ALA A 26 -6.58 10.33 -7.29
N ALA A 27 -7.02 9.15 -6.83
CA ALA A 27 -8.28 8.99 -6.13
C ALA A 27 -8.15 9.03 -4.60
N ALA A 28 -6.95 8.79 -4.06
CA ALA A 28 -6.68 8.71 -2.63
C ALA A 28 -6.53 10.09 -1.99
N HIS A 29 -7.27 10.33 -0.90
CA HIS A 29 -7.17 11.53 -0.10
C HIS A 29 -6.57 11.22 1.28
N PRO A 30 -5.89 12.19 1.93
CA PRO A 30 -5.39 12.01 3.28
C PRO A 30 -6.48 11.53 4.25
N GLY A 31 -6.21 10.47 5.01
CA GLY A 31 -7.19 9.80 5.87
C GLY A 31 -7.89 8.59 5.25
N ASP A 32 -7.75 8.36 3.94
CA ASP A 32 -8.28 7.16 3.29
C ASP A 32 -7.47 5.90 3.65
N THR A 33 -8.12 4.74 3.50
CA THR A 33 -7.49 3.43 3.64
C THR A 33 -7.30 2.77 2.28
N LEU A 34 -6.04 2.48 1.93
CA LEU A 34 -5.68 1.66 0.79
C LEU A 34 -5.79 0.17 1.17
N THR A 35 -6.79 -0.51 0.64
CA THR A 35 -6.94 -1.96 0.80
C THR A 35 -6.29 -2.71 -0.35
N VAL A 36 -5.48 -3.71 -0.03
CA VAL A 36 -4.82 -4.60 -0.98
C VAL A 36 -5.26 -6.04 -0.73
N SER A 37 -5.70 -6.73 -1.78
CA SER A 37 -6.16 -8.12 -1.65
C SER A 37 -5.04 -9.06 -1.24
N GLU A 38 -3.93 -9.09 -2.00
CA GLU A 38 -2.76 -9.93 -1.71
C GLU A 38 -1.47 -9.15 -2.05
N LEU A 39 -0.58 -8.99 -1.07
CA LEU A 39 0.69 -8.26 -1.28
C LEU A 39 1.57 -8.92 -2.34
N PHE A 40 1.60 -10.25 -2.42
CA PHE A 40 2.47 -10.99 -3.35
C PHE A 40 2.09 -10.85 -4.83
N ARG A 41 0.88 -10.36 -5.14
CA ARG A 41 0.51 -10.00 -6.52
C ARG A 41 0.90 -8.57 -6.89
N LEU A 42 1.09 -7.70 -5.88
CA LEU A 42 1.40 -6.29 -6.07
C LEU A 42 2.91 -5.99 -5.90
N CYS A 43 3.55 -6.61 -4.92
CA CYS A 43 4.94 -6.40 -4.51
C CYS A 43 5.66 -7.76 -4.54
N ARG A 44 6.61 -7.95 -5.46
CA ARG A 44 7.41 -9.20 -5.47
C ARG A 44 8.45 -9.22 -4.36
N ASP A 45 8.92 -8.04 -3.95
CA ASP A 45 10.02 -7.89 -3.02
C ASP A 45 9.66 -6.96 -1.85
N LEU A 46 10.35 -7.14 -0.73
CA LEU A 46 10.22 -6.30 0.47
C LEU A 46 10.45 -4.80 0.18
N VAL A 47 11.22 -4.49 -0.86
CA VAL A 47 11.49 -3.11 -1.33
C VAL A 47 10.21 -2.44 -1.81
N ASP A 48 9.40 -3.13 -2.62
CA ASP A 48 8.12 -2.58 -3.10
C ASP A 48 7.14 -2.36 -1.93
N ILE A 49 7.12 -3.30 -0.96
CA ILE A 49 6.29 -3.16 0.24
C ILE A 49 6.71 -1.91 1.03
N HIS A 50 8.02 -1.69 1.20
CA HIS A 50 8.54 -0.49 1.86
C HIS A 50 8.19 0.78 1.10
N ASN A 51 8.27 0.78 -0.23
CA ASN A 51 7.93 1.92 -1.07
C ASN A 51 6.45 2.28 -0.97
N VAL A 52 5.54 1.30 -1.02
CA VAL A 52 4.10 1.53 -0.85
C VAL A 52 3.80 2.02 0.57
N ARG A 53 4.44 1.43 1.59
CA ARG A 53 4.30 1.87 2.96
C ARG A 53 4.73 3.33 3.14
N ALA A 54 5.90 3.69 2.63
CA ALA A 54 6.43 5.06 2.69
C ALA A 54 5.53 6.04 1.95
N TRP A 55 4.98 5.64 0.80
CA TRP A 55 4.04 6.43 0.02
C TRP A 55 2.72 6.68 0.78
N CYS A 56 2.18 5.64 1.42
CA CYS A 56 0.99 5.76 2.27
C CYS A 56 1.25 6.70 3.45
N GLN A 57 2.39 6.55 4.14
CA GLN A 57 2.80 7.45 5.23
C GLN A 57 2.90 8.90 4.78
N ALA A 58 3.57 9.16 3.66
CA ALA A 58 3.75 10.51 3.12
C ALA A 58 2.43 11.20 2.75
N ARG A 59 1.39 10.40 2.45
CA ARG A 59 0.04 10.90 2.11
C ARG A 59 -0.96 10.83 3.27
N GLY A 60 -0.57 10.32 4.43
CA GLY A 60 -1.48 10.11 5.56
C GLY A 60 -2.56 9.06 5.28
N LEU A 61 -2.21 8.02 4.51
CA LEU A 61 -3.09 6.90 4.17
C LEU A 61 -2.79 5.70 5.05
N ALA A 62 -3.84 4.99 5.47
CA ALA A 62 -3.69 3.68 6.10
C ALA A 62 -3.52 2.59 5.04
N LEU A 63 -2.63 1.63 5.28
CA LEU A 63 -2.41 0.50 4.38
C LEU A 63 -2.96 -0.78 5.02
N ARG A 64 -3.97 -1.39 4.41
CA ARG A 64 -4.61 -2.61 4.92
C ARG A 64 -4.51 -3.75 3.93
N VAL A 65 -4.09 -4.91 4.41
CA VAL A 65 -4.03 -6.15 3.61
C VAL A 65 -5.25 -7.01 3.95
N LEU A 66 -5.94 -7.51 2.95
CA LEU A 66 -7.15 -8.32 3.15
C LEU A 66 -6.82 -9.81 3.30
N SER A 67 -5.79 -10.30 2.61
CA SER A 67 -5.40 -11.72 2.63
C SER A 67 -3.89 -11.91 2.72
N GLY A 68 -3.47 -12.96 3.42
CA GLY A 68 -2.06 -13.32 3.62
C GLY A 68 -1.56 -13.07 5.05
N PRO A 69 -0.26 -13.25 5.32
CA PRO A 69 0.31 -13.23 6.66
C PRO A 69 0.24 -11.86 7.36
N LEU A 70 -0.07 -10.81 6.60
CA LEU A 70 -0.15 -9.43 7.08
C LEU A 70 -1.59 -8.92 7.20
N SER A 71 -2.60 -9.78 7.00
CA SER A 71 -4.02 -9.39 7.08
C SER A 71 -4.49 -9.02 8.49
N ASN A 72 -3.76 -9.45 9.52
CA ASN A 72 -4.05 -9.11 10.91
C ASN A 72 -3.69 -7.66 11.26
N PHE A 73 -2.94 -6.95 10.42
CA PHE A 73 -2.57 -5.56 10.65
C PHE A 73 -3.69 -4.63 10.19
N HIS A 74 -4.17 -3.77 11.10
CA HIS A 74 -5.17 -2.76 10.79
C HIS A 74 -4.60 -1.66 9.87
N ASP A 75 -3.36 -1.28 10.13
CA ASP A 75 -2.59 -0.35 9.31
C ASP A 75 -1.12 -0.74 9.30
N LEU A 76 -0.62 -1.20 8.15
CA LEU A 76 0.78 -1.46 7.90
C LEU A 76 1.61 -0.20 7.69
N ALA A 77 0.98 0.89 7.25
CA ALA A 77 1.63 2.18 7.04
C ALA A 77 1.77 2.97 8.34
N ALA A 78 1.08 2.59 9.42
CA ALA A 78 1.33 3.15 10.74
C ALA A 78 2.83 3.06 11.03
N SER A 79 3.50 4.22 11.12
CA SER A 79 4.83 4.25 11.70
C SER A 79 4.65 3.81 13.13
N ASP A 80 5.37 2.78 13.56
CA ASP A 80 5.44 2.38 14.97
C ASP A 80 5.70 3.67 15.74
N THR A 81 4.64 4.20 16.32
CA THR A 81 4.71 5.38 17.14
C THR A 81 5.31 4.82 18.38
N ARG A 82 6.66 4.79 18.42
CA ARG A 82 7.39 4.57 19.66
C ARG A 82 6.64 5.42 20.68
N PRO A 83 6.09 4.85 21.76
CA PRO A 83 5.47 5.66 22.77
C PRO A 83 6.52 6.68 23.17
N ARG A 84 6.25 7.95 22.87
CA ARG A 84 7.04 9.05 23.42
C ARG A 84 6.67 9.02 24.90
N ILE A 85 7.41 8.20 25.64
CA ILE A 85 7.49 8.29 27.09
C ILE A 85 7.93 9.73 27.39
N CYS A 86 6.99 10.46 27.97
CA CYS A 86 7.14 11.80 28.49
C CYS A 86 8.18 11.84 29.61
#